data_AF-A0A9D1H9L3-F1
#
_entry.id   AF-A0A9D1H9L3-F1
#
_cell.length_a   1.000
_cell.length_b   1.000
_cell.length_c   1.000
_cell.angle_alpha   90.00
_cell.angle_beta   90.00
_cell.angle_gamma   90.00
#
_symmetry.space_group_name_H-M   'P 1'
#
loop_
_entity.id
_entity.type
_entity.pdbx_description
1 polymer ?
#
loop_
_entity_poly.entity_id
_entity_poly.type
_entity_poly.pdbx_seq_one_letter_code
_entity_poly.pdbx_strand_id
1 'polypeptide(L)'
;MIDFTSLYKKVDELVDANDFEPALTLVRDAAHRILEGEKLPVSKEEIEYFLRNSYWAIDRAENCQRGAFWSHELDILSEEIFLTGLKIIRKYDIQEVKTKISYVRCVCTIEKDPERLAALHKEFDELSALYAAQSRRKKL
;
A
#
# COMPACT_ATOMS: atom_id res chain seq x y z
N MET A 1 -12.96 4.09 19.00
CA MET A 1 -12.28 3.40 17.89
C MET A 1 -12.90 3.92 16.60
N ILE A 2 -12.09 4.53 15.75
CA ILE A 2 -12.48 5.22 14.52
C ILE A 2 -12.91 4.15 13.49
N ASP A 3 -14.07 4.34 12.85
CA ASP A 3 -14.49 3.51 11.72
C ASP A 3 -13.68 3.85 10.45
N PHE A 4 -13.70 2.97 9.44
CA PHE A 4 -12.89 3.17 8.23
C PHE A 4 -13.17 4.49 7.52
N THR A 5 -14.43 4.90 7.42
CA THR A 5 -14.81 6.19 6.81
C THR A 5 -14.16 7.37 7.53
N SER A 6 -14.22 7.37 8.85
CA SER A 6 -13.63 8.40 9.69
C SER A 6 -12.10 8.36 9.65
N LEU A 7 -11.50 7.18 9.51
CA LEU A 7 -10.05 7.02 9.31
C LEU A 7 -9.62 7.68 8.00
N TYR A 8 -10.27 7.37 6.87
CA TYR A 8 -9.90 7.95 5.58
C TYR A 8 -10.07 9.45 5.57
N LYS A 9 -11.20 9.95 6.07
CA LYS A 9 -11.43 11.40 6.19
C LYS A 9 -10.30 12.07 6.98
N LYS A 10 -9.86 11.44 8.08
CA LYS A 10 -8.78 12.00 8.89
C LYS A 10 -7.43 11.96 8.18
N VAL A 11 -7.12 10.88 7.48
CA VAL A 11 -5.90 10.76 6.67
C VAL A 11 -5.89 11.82 5.56
N ASP A 12 -7.00 11.99 4.85
CA ASP A 12 -7.14 13.00 3.79
C ASP A 12 -6.93 14.42 4.33
N GLU A 13 -7.57 14.77 5.46
CA GLU A 13 -7.37 16.07 6.13
C GLU A 13 -5.89 16.34 6.48
N LEU A 14 -5.16 15.32 6.93
CA LEU A 14 -3.75 15.45 7.29
C LEU A 14 -2.85 15.54 6.05
N VAL A 15 -3.10 14.72 5.03
CA VAL A 15 -2.38 14.75 3.75
C VAL A 15 -2.57 16.10 3.05
N ASP A 16 -3.78 16.66 3.03
CA ASP A 16 -4.06 17.98 2.46
C ASP A 16 -3.36 19.11 3.22
N ALA A 17 -3.19 18.97 4.53
CA ALA A 17 -2.42 19.89 5.37
C ALA A 17 -0.90 19.72 5.24
N ASN A 18 -0.42 18.72 4.47
CA ASN A 18 0.97 18.27 4.39
C ASN A 18 1.54 17.76 5.74
N ASP A 19 0.67 17.25 6.61
CA ASP A 19 1.03 16.65 7.90
C ASP A 19 1.16 15.12 7.75
N PHE A 20 2.24 14.69 7.11
CA PHE A 20 2.36 13.32 6.59
C PHE A 20 2.69 12.26 7.65
N GLU A 21 3.52 12.58 8.64
CA GLU A 21 3.91 11.61 9.68
C GLU A 21 2.69 11.08 10.47
N PRO A 22 1.78 11.93 11.00
CA PRO A 22 0.58 11.44 11.65
C PRO A 22 -0.38 10.75 10.66
N ALA A 23 -0.44 11.19 9.40
CA ALA A 23 -1.26 10.52 8.39
C ALA A 23 -0.78 9.08 8.15
N LEU A 24 0.52 8.88 7.93
CA LEU A 24 1.09 7.56 7.68
C LEU A 24 1.07 6.68 8.93
N THR A 25 1.22 7.26 10.12
CA THR A 25 1.06 6.53 11.39
C THR A 25 -0.34 5.90 11.50
N LEU A 26 -1.39 6.66 11.17
CA LEU A 26 -2.77 6.14 11.16
C LEU A 26 -2.96 5.01 10.14
N VAL A 27 -2.37 5.15 8.95
CA VAL A 27 -2.40 4.11 7.90
C VAL A 27 -1.68 2.84 8.38
N ARG A 28 -0.49 2.99 8.95
CA ARG A 28 0.33 1.89 9.49
C ARG A 28 -0.41 1.12 10.58
N ASP A 29 -0.99 1.82 11.55
CA ASP A 29 -1.75 1.18 12.63
C ASP A 29 -3.00 0.46 12.11
N ALA A 30 -3.69 1.04 11.13
CA ALA A 30 -4.81 0.38 10.46
C ALA A 30 -4.37 -0.88 9.71
N ALA A 31 -3.24 -0.84 9.00
CA ALA A 31 -2.69 -1.99 8.30
C ALA A 31 -2.38 -3.15 9.26
N HIS A 32 -1.75 -2.86 10.41
CA HIS A 32 -1.48 -3.88 11.43
C HIS A 32 -2.77 -4.51 11.97
N ARG A 33 -3.76 -3.70 12.31
CA ARG A 33 -5.05 -4.20 12.81
C ARG A 33 -5.78 -5.08 11.79
N ILE A 34 -5.75 -4.71 10.50
CA ILE A 34 -6.27 -5.54 9.42
C ILE A 34 -5.49 -6.86 9.34
N LEU A 35 -4.17 -6.81 9.37
CA LEU A 35 -3.32 -8.00 9.31
C LEU A 35 -3.54 -8.94 10.50
N GLU A 36 -3.80 -8.42 11.69
CA GLU A 36 -4.11 -9.17 12.91
C GLU A 36 -5.56 -9.70 12.93
N GLY A 37 -6.43 -9.16 12.08
CA GLY A 37 -7.84 -9.52 12.03
C GLY A 37 -8.67 -8.85 13.14
N GLU A 38 -8.15 -7.81 13.78
CA GLU A 38 -8.87 -7.04 14.79
C GLU A 38 -9.97 -6.21 14.15
N LYS A 39 -11.24 -6.55 14.42
CA LYS A 39 -12.43 -5.90 13.83
C LYS A 39 -12.25 -5.72 12.33
N LEU A 40 -12.22 -6.88 11.66
CA LEU A 40 -12.14 -7.05 10.22
C LEU A 40 -12.86 -5.89 9.47
N PRO A 41 -12.22 -5.28 8.45
CA PRO A 41 -12.98 -4.75 7.33
C PRO A 41 -14.01 -5.80 6.91
N VAL A 42 -15.25 -5.38 6.77
CA VAL A 42 -16.43 -6.22 6.59
C VAL A 42 -16.35 -6.99 5.26
N SER A 43 -15.57 -6.50 4.28
CA SER A 43 -15.42 -7.16 2.98
C SER A 43 -14.03 -7.03 2.33
N LYS A 44 -13.77 -7.85 1.30
CA LYS A 44 -12.54 -7.78 0.48
C LYS A 44 -12.43 -6.42 -0.22
N GLU A 45 -13.55 -5.85 -0.65
CA GLU A 45 -13.60 -4.57 -1.35
C GLU A 45 -13.11 -3.42 -0.45
N GLU A 46 -13.44 -3.46 0.85
CA GLU A 46 -12.94 -2.48 1.82
C GLU A 46 -11.43 -2.61 2.04
N ILE A 47 -10.89 -3.85 2.03
CA ILE A 47 -9.45 -4.09 2.10
C ILE A 47 -8.75 -3.57 0.84
N GLU A 48 -9.31 -3.82 -0.34
CA GLU A 48 -8.77 -3.27 -1.59
C GLU A 48 -8.79 -1.75 -1.59
N TYR A 49 -9.89 -1.15 -1.12
CA TYR A 49 -9.99 0.30 -0.97
C TYR A 49 -8.94 0.85 0.01
N PHE A 50 -8.73 0.17 1.15
CA PHE A 50 -7.66 0.51 2.10
C PHE A 50 -6.29 0.50 1.45
N LEU A 51 -5.95 -0.59 0.74
CA LEU A 51 -4.64 -0.75 0.12
C LEU A 51 -4.37 0.33 -0.93
N ARG A 52 -5.39 0.72 -1.72
CA ARG A 52 -5.27 1.80 -2.70
C ARG A 52 -5.06 3.17 -2.07
N ASN A 53 -5.82 3.52 -1.04
CA ASN A 53 -5.67 4.80 -0.35
C ASN A 53 -4.35 4.90 0.41
N SER A 54 -3.91 3.80 1.01
CA SER A 54 -2.60 3.73 1.69
C SER A 54 -1.46 4.01 0.72
N TYR A 55 -1.49 3.38 -0.46
CA TYR A 55 -0.52 3.67 -1.53
C TYR A 55 -0.58 5.15 -1.95
N TRP A 56 -1.78 5.70 -2.15
CA TRP A 56 -1.96 7.09 -2.54
C TRP A 56 -1.43 8.09 -1.50
N ALA A 57 -1.66 7.84 -0.20
CA ALA A 57 -1.16 8.70 0.86
C ALA A 57 0.37 8.77 0.88
N ILE A 58 1.05 7.62 0.69
CA ILE A 58 2.52 7.56 0.61
C ILE A 58 3.01 8.26 -0.66
N ASP A 59 2.43 7.94 -1.82
CA ASP A 59 2.77 8.56 -3.11
C ASP A 59 2.60 10.09 -3.05
N ARG A 60 1.56 10.56 -2.35
CA ARG A 60 1.33 12.00 -2.15
C ARG A 60 2.38 12.63 -1.26
N ALA A 61 2.71 11.99 -0.15
CA ALA A 61 3.74 12.45 0.78
C ALA A 61 5.12 12.55 0.09
N GLU A 62 5.50 11.51 -0.66
CA GLU A 62 6.77 11.45 -1.39
C GLU A 62 6.86 12.56 -2.45
N ASN A 63 5.78 12.74 -3.24
CA ASN A 63 5.70 13.77 -4.27
C ASN A 63 5.68 15.20 -3.69
N CYS A 64 5.04 15.42 -2.54
CA CYS A 64 5.00 16.73 -1.88
C CYS A 64 6.35 17.11 -1.25
N GLN A 65 7.06 16.15 -0.66
CA GLN A 65 8.32 16.42 0.04
C GLN A 65 9.57 16.31 -0.85
N ARG A 66 9.43 15.93 -2.13
CA ARG A 66 10.49 15.99 -3.15
C ARG A 66 11.83 15.38 -2.68
N GLY A 67 11.85 14.24 -2.00
CA GLY A 67 13.08 13.52 -1.58
C GLY A 67 14.02 14.25 -0.60
N ALA A 68 14.20 15.57 -0.68
CA ALA A 68 15.07 16.38 0.16
C ALA A 68 14.45 16.72 1.52
N PHE A 69 13.12 16.63 1.64
CA PHE A 69 12.40 16.81 2.91
C PHE A 69 11.81 15.51 3.45
N TRP A 70 11.96 14.41 2.70
CA TRP A 70 11.54 13.09 3.14
C TRP A 70 12.39 12.66 4.31
N SER A 71 11.76 12.52 5.48
CA SER A 71 12.47 12.19 6.71
C SER A 71 12.71 10.69 6.82
N HIS A 72 13.66 10.32 7.67
CA HIS A 72 13.94 8.91 7.97
C HIS A 72 12.72 8.23 8.63
N GLU A 73 11.94 8.98 9.40
CA GLU A 73 10.69 8.50 10.01
C GLU A 73 9.64 8.16 8.94
N LEU A 74 9.52 8.99 7.90
CA LEU A 74 8.62 8.71 6.78
C LEU A 74 9.09 7.52 5.94
N ASP A 75 10.41 7.35 5.77
CA ASP A 75 10.99 6.13 5.18
C ASP A 75 10.51 4.89 5.95
N ILE A 76 10.76 4.84 7.27
CA ILE A 76 10.39 3.70 8.12
C ILE A 76 8.88 3.42 8.04
N LEU A 77 8.04 4.46 8.14
CA LEU A 77 6.59 4.30 8.06
C LEU A 77 6.16 3.73 6.69
N SER A 78 6.72 4.25 5.61
CA SER A 78 6.39 3.78 4.26
C SER A 78 6.80 2.32 4.05
N GLU A 79 7.99 1.93 4.52
CA GLU A 79 8.47 0.55 4.44
C GLU A 79 7.54 -0.41 5.20
N GLU A 80 7.17 -0.05 6.43
CA GLU A 80 6.26 -0.84 7.26
C GLU A 80 4.88 -1.00 6.59
N ILE A 81 4.33 0.08 6.01
CA ILE A 81 3.04 0.04 5.32
C ILE A 81 3.11 -0.87 4.09
N PHE A 82 4.16 -0.77 3.27
CA PHE A 82 4.30 -1.62 2.07
C PHE A 82 4.48 -3.09 2.42
N LEU A 83 5.34 -3.41 3.39
CA LEU A 83 5.55 -4.78 3.85
C LEU A 83 4.27 -5.37 4.45
N THR A 84 3.55 -4.60 5.27
CA THR A 84 2.31 -5.03 5.90
C THR A 84 1.19 -5.17 4.87
N GLY A 85 1.06 -4.22 3.94
CA GLY A 85 0.08 -4.27 2.86
C GLY A 85 0.28 -5.48 1.94
N LEU A 86 1.51 -5.86 1.62
CA LEU A 86 1.77 -7.08 0.85
C LEU A 86 1.35 -8.36 1.62
N LYS A 87 1.55 -8.39 2.94
CA LYS A 87 1.04 -9.49 3.79
C LYS A 87 -0.49 -9.53 3.79
N ILE A 88 -1.17 -8.38 3.85
CA ILE A 88 -2.63 -8.28 3.75
C ILE A 88 -3.12 -8.82 2.41
N ILE A 89 -2.49 -8.39 1.30
CA ILE A 89 -2.81 -8.86 -0.06
C ILE A 89 -2.79 -10.40 -0.14
N ARG A 90 -1.75 -11.01 0.42
CA ARG A 90 -1.57 -12.47 0.46
C ARG A 90 -2.57 -13.14 1.40
N LYS A 91 -2.78 -12.60 2.60
CA LYS A 91 -3.68 -13.18 3.61
C LYS A 91 -5.14 -13.20 3.14
N TYR A 92 -5.59 -12.14 2.48
CA TYR A 92 -6.99 -11.98 2.06
C TYR A 92 -7.25 -12.36 0.61
N ASP A 93 -6.22 -12.85 -0.09
CA ASP A 93 -6.30 -13.25 -1.49
C ASP A 93 -7.01 -12.18 -2.35
N ILE A 94 -6.47 -10.96 -2.25
CA ILE A 94 -6.89 -9.81 -3.04
C ILE A 94 -6.65 -10.14 -4.51
N GLN A 95 -7.56 -9.78 -5.44
CA GLN A 95 -7.42 -10.16 -6.85
C GLN A 95 -7.07 -8.99 -7.77
N GLU A 96 -7.21 -7.75 -7.30
CA GLU A 96 -6.89 -6.56 -8.09
C GLU A 96 -5.40 -6.50 -8.47
N VAL A 97 -5.10 -6.81 -9.73
CA VAL A 97 -3.72 -6.88 -10.27
C VAL A 97 -2.98 -5.56 -10.11
N LYS A 98 -3.63 -4.42 -10.36
CA LYS A 98 -2.99 -3.10 -10.27
C LYS A 98 -2.45 -2.84 -8.86
N THR A 99 -3.24 -3.15 -7.84
CA THR A 99 -2.86 -2.99 -6.43
C THR A 99 -1.72 -3.92 -6.08
N LYS A 100 -1.75 -5.19 -6.51
CA LYS A 100 -0.64 -6.13 -6.32
C LYS A 100 0.68 -5.60 -6.89
N ILE A 101 0.66 -5.15 -8.14
CA ILE A 101 1.86 -4.62 -8.82
C ILE A 101 2.48 -3.49 -8.01
N SER A 102 1.67 -2.53 -7.54
CA SER A 102 2.16 -1.40 -6.77
C SER A 102 2.91 -1.85 -5.51
N TYR A 103 2.32 -2.75 -4.71
CA TYR A 103 2.94 -3.22 -3.48
C TYR A 103 4.17 -4.10 -3.73
N VAL A 104 4.11 -5.03 -4.69
CA VAL A 104 5.28 -5.87 -5.03
C VAL A 104 6.44 -4.99 -5.48
N ARG A 105 6.18 -3.99 -6.34
CA ARG A 105 7.21 -3.05 -6.80
C ARG A 105 7.88 -2.31 -5.65
N CYS A 106 7.10 -1.79 -4.70
CA CYS A 106 7.64 -1.09 -3.53
C CYS A 106 8.42 -2.05 -2.62
N VAL A 107 7.94 -3.27 -2.40
CA VAL A 107 8.67 -4.24 -1.56
C VAL A 107 9.97 -4.70 -2.21
N CYS A 108 10.08 -4.73 -3.54
CA CYS A 108 11.36 -5.00 -4.22
C CYS A 108 12.46 -3.99 -3.85
N THR A 109 12.13 -2.74 -3.52
CA THR A 109 13.14 -1.73 -3.13
C THR A 109 13.54 -1.83 -1.66
N ILE A 110 12.81 -2.63 -0.87
CA ILE A 110 12.97 -2.77 0.59
C ILE A 110 13.62 -4.12 0.94
N GLU A 111 13.26 -5.20 0.23
CA GLU A 111 13.75 -6.55 0.50
C GLU A 111 15.27 -6.64 0.25
N LYS A 112 15.98 -7.17 1.25
CA LYS A 112 17.46 -7.29 1.24
C LYS A 112 17.91 -8.73 1.04
N ASP A 113 17.02 -9.69 1.26
CA ASP A 113 17.31 -11.10 1.00
C ASP A 113 17.28 -11.39 -0.51
N PRO A 114 18.39 -11.87 -1.12
CA PRO A 114 18.46 -12.04 -2.57
C PRO A 114 17.48 -13.06 -3.13
N GLU A 115 17.18 -14.14 -2.39
CA GLU A 115 16.27 -15.20 -2.85
C GLU A 115 14.83 -14.70 -2.87
N ARG A 116 14.40 -14.01 -1.81
CA ARG A 116 13.09 -13.37 -1.74
C ARG A 116 12.94 -12.25 -2.75
N LEU A 117 13.98 -11.43 -2.96
CA LEU A 117 13.98 -10.38 -3.96
C LEU A 117 13.82 -10.95 -5.38
N ALA A 118 14.52 -12.05 -5.70
CA ALA A 118 14.35 -12.73 -6.98
C ALA A 118 12.92 -13.26 -7.18
N ALA A 119 12.30 -13.80 -6.13
CA ALA A 119 10.90 -14.22 -6.16
C ALA A 119 9.94 -13.05 -6.39
N LEU A 120 10.18 -11.90 -5.73
CA LEU A 120 9.38 -10.68 -5.92
C LEU A 120 9.52 -10.11 -7.34
N HIS A 121 10.72 -10.10 -7.93
CA HIS A 121 10.90 -9.67 -9.31
C HIS A 121 10.11 -10.55 -10.29
N LYS A 122 10.15 -11.87 -10.09
CA LYS A 122 9.35 -12.80 -10.89
C LYS A 122 7.85 -12.54 -10.73
N GLU A 123 7.37 -12.34 -9.50
CA GLU A 123 5.98 -11.98 -9.22
C GLU A 123 5.59 -10.67 -9.93
N PHE A 124 6.47 -9.67 -9.90
CA PHE A 124 6.27 -8.38 -10.56
C PHE A 124 6.15 -8.52 -12.10
N ASP A 125 7.02 -9.30 -12.73
CA ASP A 125 7.01 -9.55 -14.17
C ASP A 125 5.72 -10.25 -14.61
N GLU A 126 5.31 -11.29 -13.87
CA GLU A 126 4.07 -12.04 -14.14
C GLU A 126 2.84 -11.14 -14.01
N LEU A 127 2.76 -10.35 -12.93
CA LEU A 127 1.66 -9.41 -12.72
C LEU A 127 1.64 -8.32 -13.80
N SER A 128 2.80 -7.79 -14.18
CA SER A 128 2.92 -6.77 -15.24
C SER A 128 2.44 -7.29 -16.59
N ALA A 129 2.80 -8.52 -16.95
CA ALA A 129 2.32 -9.18 -18.16
C ALA A 129 0.79 -9.38 -18.13
N LEU A 130 0.25 -9.83 -17.00
CA LEU A 130 -1.20 -9.98 -16.80
C LEU A 130 -1.94 -8.64 -16.95
N TYR A 131 -1.43 -7.58 -16.33
CA TYR A 131 -2.02 -6.25 -16.41
C TYR A 131 -2.02 -5.70 -17.84
N ALA A 132 -0.91 -5.87 -18.57
CA ALA A 132 -0.81 -5.48 -19.98
C ALA A 132 -1.82 -6.25 -20.85
N ALA A 133 -2.01 -7.55 -20.62
CA ALA A 133 -2.99 -8.37 -21.34
C ALA A 133 -4.43 -7.91 -21.05
N GLN A 134 -4.77 -7.61 -19.79
CA GLN A 134 -6.08 -7.08 -19.40
C GLN A 134 -6.36 -5.72 -20.03
N SER A 135 -5.37 -4.83 -20.06
CA SER A 135 -5.50 -3.49 -20.66
C SER A 135 -5.78 -3.58 -22.17
N ARG A 136 -5.11 -4.49 -22.89
CA ARG A 136 -5.35 -4.73 -24.31
C ARG A 136 -6.76 -5.23 -24.59
N ARG A 137 -7.28 -6.15 -23.77
CA ARG A 137 -8.65 -6.68 -23.92
C ARG A 137 -9.75 -5.62 -23.71
N LYS A 138 -9.50 -4.61 -22.87
CA LYS A 138 -10.46 -3.51 -22.65
C LYS A 138 -10.54 -2.51 -23.83
N LYS A 139 -9.57 -2.55 -24.75
CA LYS A 139 -9.49 -1.64 -25.91
C LYS A 139 -10.07 -2.24 -27.20
N LEU A 140 -10.46 -3.51 -27.17
CA LEU A 140 -11.12 -4.23 -28.26
C LEU A 140 -12.62 -4.31 -27.96
#